data_AF-A0A7C4DFD4-F1
#
_entry.id   AF-A0A7C4DFD4-F1
#
_cell.length_a   1.000
_cell.length_b   1.000
_cell.length_c   1.000
_cell.angle_alpha   90.00
_cell.angle_beta   90.00
_cell.angle_gamma   90.00
#
_symmetry.space_group_name_H-M   'P 1'
#
loop_
_entity.id
_entity.type
_entity.pdbx_description
1 polymer ?
#
loop_
_entity_poly.entity_id
_entity_poly.type
_entity_poly.pdbx_seq_one_letter_code
_entity_poly.pdbx_strand_id
1 'polypeptide(L)'
;MVGYERTRKLIVGVDPGLNCALAILSLDGTPILLESRREWPLTKIIERIREFGEPTIISSDVSPAPSLPEILSRKLNAILFEPAIPLSSEEKQKVSKVYAERYGIKPQNAHEVDALAAAIKAYHYYKSKFEQVDIKLREPRCSIPPDLVKDLVARGYSIANAIKILMEKNTGREQSVVEKAVGEERLKETIRRLVEKLMLERERNRLLRDANRELNMRIEELEAEIRSLKSTLERIHNEEAAKIRREREYQRLLEEIRVLRSKIAEQEAQIESYRQILGHLQHLGETNVKRGLILLKPVESFTKEGLERAFKLYDIKVGDIVFILDPSGGGATTAKSLVARGIRAAIVRGKMSHQALEVFEESSVPVIPADKVNIVWIEGLPYAGQEEVKRLIKSRETHKLADAFGMLKSIIDDHLRDVGKG
;
A
#
# COMPACT_ATOMS: atom_id res chain seq x y z
N MET A 1 -50.35 -26.73 49.13
CA MET A 1 -49.12 -26.76 48.30
C MET A 1 -48.87 -25.36 47.80
N VAL A 2 -48.06 -24.57 48.52
CA VAL A 2 -47.63 -23.26 48.00
C VAL A 2 -46.58 -23.56 46.93
N GLY A 3 -47.01 -23.45 45.67
CA GLY A 3 -46.21 -23.84 44.51
C GLY A 3 -45.14 -22.81 44.22
N TYR A 4 -43.93 -23.26 43.93
CA TYR A 4 -42.95 -22.43 43.25
C TYR A 4 -43.59 -21.86 41.97
N GLU A 5 -43.61 -20.53 41.82
CA GLU A 5 -43.88 -19.91 40.52
C GLU A 5 -42.91 -20.52 39.50
N ARG A 6 -43.45 -21.24 38.52
CA ARG A 6 -42.67 -21.94 37.48
C ARG A 6 -42.15 -20.95 36.43
N THR A 7 -41.49 -19.90 36.86
CA THR A 7 -40.74 -19.02 35.95
C THR A 7 -39.48 -19.76 35.50
N ARG A 8 -39.42 -20.10 34.21
CA ARG A 8 -38.25 -20.78 33.63
C ARG A 8 -37.01 -19.92 33.81
N LYS A 9 -35.88 -20.54 34.12
CA LYS A 9 -34.59 -19.87 34.23
C LYS A 9 -33.82 -19.97 32.93
N LEU A 10 -33.21 -18.87 32.50
CA LEU A 10 -32.64 -18.72 31.16
C LEU A 10 -31.14 -18.39 31.17
N ILE A 11 -30.45 -18.83 30.11
CA ILE A 11 -29.14 -18.34 29.69
C ILE A 11 -29.35 -17.50 28.44
N VAL A 12 -28.86 -16.27 28.43
CA VAL A 12 -29.07 -15.33 27.33
C VAL A 12 -27.72 -14.89 26.77
N GLY A 13 -27.50 -15.12 25.48
CA GLY A 13 -26.38 -14.58 24.72
C GLY A 13 -26.80 -13.30 23.99
N VAL A 14 -25.95 -12.29 24.06
CA VAL A 14 -26.22 -10.96 23.49
C VAL A 14 -25.05 -10.54 22.63
N ASP A 15 -25.32 -10.26 21.36
CA ASP A 15 -24.37 -9.60 20.45
C ASP A 15 -24.79 -8.13 20.27
N PRO A 16 -23.99 -7.16 20.76
CA PRO A 16 -24.33 -5.74 20.73
C PRO A 16 -23.90 -5.06 19.43
N GLY A 17 -24.74 -4.15 18.92
CA GLY A 17 -24.41 -3.33 17.75
C GLY A 17 -25.64 -2.67 17.14
N LEU A 18 -25.47 -2.10 15.94
CA LEU A 18 -26.59 -1.60 15.13
C LEU A 18 -27.60 -2.70 14.81
N ASN A 19 -27.10 -3.92 14.58
CA ASN A 19 -27.90 -5.15 14.53
C ASN A 19 -27.65 -5.91 15.82
N CYS A 20 -28.58 -5.81 16.77
CA CYS A 20 -28.47 -6.55 18.02
C CYS A 20 -29.05 -7.94 17.82
N ALA A 21 -28.33 -8.98 18.27
CA ALA A 21 -28.83 -10.34 18.27
C ALA A 21 -28.98 -10.89 19.69
N LEU A 22 -29.96 -11.76 19.85
CA LEU A 22 -30.37 -12.38 21.10
C LEU A 22 -30.51 -13.88 20.91
N ALA A 23 -29.80 -14.66 21.72
CA ALA A 23 -29.95 -16.10 21.80
C ALA A 23 -30.39 -16.47 23.22
N ILE A 24 -31.47 -17.25 23.37
CA ILE A 24 -31.98 -17.70 24.66
C ILE A 24 -31.92 -19.22 24.72
N LEU A 25 -31.28 -19.76 25.75
CA LEU A 25 -31.22 -21.19 26.06
C LEU A 25 -31.86 -21.44 27.45
N SER A 26 -32.38 -22.64 27.66
CA SER A 26 -32.69 -23.14 29.01
C SER A 26 -31.40 -23.42 29.80
N LEU A 27 -31.50 -23.60 31.12
CA LEU A 27 -30.36 -24.06 31.93
C LEU A 27 -29.86 -25.46 31.56
N ASP A 28 -30.67 -26.26 30.84
CA ASP A 28 -30.28 -27.56 30.30
C ASP A 28 -29.57 -27.46 28.95
N GLY A 29 -29.49 -26.26 28.38
CA GLY A 29 -28.87 -25.99 27.09
C GLY A 29 -29.83 -26.08 25.91
N THR A 30 -31.12 -26.35 26.12
CA THR A 30 -32.07 -26.38 25.00
C THR A 30 -32.32 -24.96 24.48
N PRO A 31 -32.11 -24.68 23.19
CA PRO A 31 -32.37 -23.37 22.62
C PRO A 31 -33.87 -23.08 22.53
N ILE A 32 -34.24 -21.85 22.89
CA ILE A 32 -35.62 -21.36 23.01
C ILE A 32 -35.90 -20.27 21.97
N LEU A 33 -34.96 -19.34 21.80
CA LEU A 33 -35.07 -18.23 20.86
C LEU A 33 -33.71 -17.94 20.22
N LEU A 34 -33.72 -17.63 18.94
CA LEU A 34 -32.62 -16.98 18.24
C LEU A 34 -33.21 -15.93 17.31
N GLU A 35 -32.89 -14.66 17.54
CA GLU A 35 -33.47 -13.55 16.80
C GLU A 35 -32.50 -12.37 16.76
N SER A 36 -32.51 -11.64 15.66
CA SER A 36 -31.75 -10.39 15.50
C SER A 36 -32.63 -9.28 14.96
N ARG A 37 -32.39 -8.05 15.42
CA ARG A 37 -33.12 -6.86 14.98
C ARG A 37 -32.18 -5.66 14.87
N ARG A 38 -32.39 -4.87 13.84
CA ARG A 38 -31.73 -3.57 13.69
C ARG A 38 -32.34 -2.56 14.68
N GLU A 39 -31.49 -1.77 15.32
CA GLU A 39 -31.87 -0.71 16.26
C GLU A 39 -32.82 -1.19 17.36
N TRP A 40 -32.51 -2.34 17.97
CA TRP A 40 -33.37 -2.95 18.99
C TRP A 40 -33.29 -2.16 20.32
N PRO A 41 -34.38 -1.50 20.78
CA PRO A 41 -34.34 -0.74 22.02
C PRO A 41 -34.18 -1.65 23.24
N LEU A 42 -33.38 -1.21 24.23
CA LEU A 42 -33.11 -1.95 25.47
C LEU A 42 -34.39 -2.43 26.19
N THR A 43 -35.43 -1.59 26.24
CA THR A 43 -36.72 -1.94 26.86
C THR A 43 -37.39 -3.11 26.16
N LYS A 44 -37.37 -3.13 24.82
CA LYS A 44 -37.91 -4.23 24.01
C LYS A 44 -37.08 -5.50 24.13
N ILE A 45 -35.76 -5.41 24.30
CA ILE A 45 -34.92 -6.58 24.58
C ILE A 45 -35.30 -7.20 25.93
N ILE A 46 -35.47 -6.37 26.98
CA ILE A 46 -35.87 -6.82 28.32
C ILE A 46 -37.25 -7.47 28.30
N GLU A 47 -38.24 -6.85 27.65
CA GLU A 47 -39.57 -7.43 27.45
C GLU A 47 -39.47 -8.78 26.76
N ARG A 48 -38.70 -8.86 25.66
CA ARG A 48 -38.52 -10.09 24.89
C ARG A 48 -37.91 -11.21 25.71
N ILE A 49 -36.89 -10.94 26.53
CA ILE A 49 -36.29 -11.96 27.41
C ILE A 49 -37.33 -12.46 28.43
N ARG A 50 -38.08 -11.53 29.05
CA ARG A 50 -39.07 -11.84 30.09
C ARG A 50 -40.25 -12.67 29.58
N GLU A 51 -40.59 -12.57 28.29
CA GLU A 51 -41.61 -13.43 27.66
C GLU A 51 -41.27 -14.93 27.77
N PHE A 52 -39.98 -15.29 27.78
CA PHE A 52 -39.54 -16.68 27.83
C PHE A 52 -39.19 -17.17 29.24
N GLY A 53 -38.98 -16.25 30.19
CA GLY A 53 -38.59 -16.57 31.57
C GLY A 53 -37.68 -15.53 32.22
N GLU A 54 -37.10 -15.91 33.35
CA GLU A 54 -36.16 -15.09 34.10
C GLU A 54 -34.71 -15.44 33.74
N PRO A 55 -33.90 -14.49 33.26
CA PRO A 55 -32.51 -14.74 32.98
C PRO A 55 -31.72 -14.95 34.27
N THR A 56 -31.03 -16.09 34.35
CA THR A 56 -30.02 -16.36 35.37
C THR A 56 -28.67 -15.83 34.94
N ILE A 57 -28.35 -16.00 33.65
CA ILE A 57 -27.06 -15.64 33.07
C ILE A 57 -27.30 -14.78 31.82
N ILE A 58 -26.63 -13.63 31.76
CA ILE A 58 -26.43 -12.85 30.53
C ILE A 58 -24.98 -13.08 30.11
N SER A 59 -24.74 -13.41 28.85
CA SER A 59 -23.44 -13.80 28.33
C SER A 59 -23.03 -12.96 27.14
N SER A 60 -21.74 -12.64 27.08
CA SER A 60 -21.07 -12.05 25.94
C SER A 60 -19.99 -13.01 25.41
N ASP A 61 -19.65 -12.88 24.15
CA ASP A 61 -18.61 -13.62 23.43
C ASP A 61 -17.20 -13.01 23.59
N VAL A 62 -17.11 -11.78 24.12
CA VAL A 62 -15.85 -11.05 24.35
C VAL A 62 -15.65 -10.74 25.84
N SER A 63 -14.41 -10.45 26.23
CA SER A 63 -14.06 -9.93 27.54
C SER A 63 -13.09 -8.74 27.39
N PRO A 64 -13.32 -7.60 28.07
CA PRO A 64 -14.49 -7.30 28.91
C PRO A 64 -15.80 -7.24 28.09
N ALA A 65 -16.95 -7.52 28.72
CA ALA A 65 -18.23 -7.45 28.03
C ALA A 65 -18.54 -6.00 27.61
N PRO A 66 -19.20 -5.81 26.45
CA PRO A 66 -19.69 -4.49 26.06
C PRO A 66 -20.81 -3.98 26.97
N SER A 67 -21.14 -2.70 26.81
CA SER A 67 -22.10 -2.00 27.68
C SER A 67 -23.50 -2.63 27.72
N LEU A 68 -24.00 -3.20 26.62
CA LEU A 68 -25.35 -3.74 26.56
C LEU A 68 -25.54 -4.99 27.44
N PRO A 69 -24.73 -6.07 27.31
CA PRO A 69 -24.75 -7.20 28.26
C PRO A 69 -24.62 -6.77 29.74
N GLU A 70 -23.76 -5.80 30.03
CA GLU A 70 -23.55 -5.28 31.39
C GLU A 70 -24.79 -4.55 31.94
N ILE A 71 -25.45 -3.72 31.12
CA ILE A 71 -26.69 -3.06 31.50
C ILE A 71 -27.82 -4.07 31.67
N LEU A 72 -27.92 -5.08 30.79
CA LEU A 72 -28.93 -6.13 30.86
C LEU A 72 -28.77 -6.98 32.11
N SER A 73 -27.55 -7.39 32.46
CA SER A 73 -27.28 -8.20 33.66
C SER A 73 -27.71 -7.45 34.93
N ARG A 74 -27.38 -6.16 35.06
CA ARG A 74 -27.83 -5.30 36.17
C ARG A 74 -29.34 -5.14 36.22
N LYS A 75 -29.99 -4.82 35.09
CA LYS A 75 -31.45 -4.59 35.04
C LYS A 75 -32.28 -5.85 35.28
N LEU A 76 -31.75 -7.01 34.91
CA LEU A 76 -32.44 -8.29 35.03
C LEU A 76 -31.98 -9.10 36.25
N ASN A 77 -31.12 -8.54 37.11
CA ASN A 77 -30.52 -9.22 38.27
C ASN A 77 -29.92 -10.60 37.92
N ALA A 78 -29.25 -10.64 36.76
CA ALA A 78 -28.64 -11.83 36.18
C ALA A 78 -27.11 -11.75 36.29
N ILE A 79 -26.46 -12.90 36.29
CA ILE A 79 -25.00 -12.99 36.33
C ILE A 79 -24.47 -12.64 34.95
N LEU A 80 -23.52 -11.72 34.88
CA LEU A 80 -22.77 -11.46 33.65
C LEU A 80 -21.69 -12.54 33.49
N PHE A 81 -21.77 -13.29 32.40
CA PHE A 81 -20.75 -14.26 32.00
C PHE A 81 -19.90 -13.69 30.88
N GLU A 82 -18.59 -13.69 31.11
CA GLU A 82 -17.56 -13.34 30.14
C GLU A 82 -16.59 -14.50 30.01
N PRO A 83 -16.18 -14.86 28.78
CA PRO A 83 -15.19 -15.90 28.59
C PRO A 83 -13.80 -15.38 28.99
N ALA A 84 -12.99 -16.21 29.66
CA ALA A 84 -11.62 -15.85 30.03
C ALA A 84 -10.72 -15.53 28.82
N ILE A 85 -11.05 -16.10 27.66
CA ILE A 85 -10.42 -15.83 26.36
C ILE A 85 -11.56 -15.52 25.38
N PRO A 86 -11.58 -14.35 24.72
CA PRO A 86 -12.58 -14.03 23.70
C PRO A 86 -12.66 -15.09 22.60
N LEU A 87 -13.87 -15.40 22.13
CA LEU A 87 -14.04 -16.39 21.08
C LEU A 87 -13.56 -15.85 19.72
N SER A 88 -12.73 -16.62 19.02
CA SER A 88 -12.38 -16.32 17.63
C SER A 88 -13.58 -16.54 16.69
N SER A 89 -13.59 -15.84 15.54
CA SER A 89 -14.68 -15.97 14.56
C SER A 89 -14.88 -17.41 14.08
N GLU A 90 -13.80 -18.18 13.93
CA GLU A 90 -13.86 -19.60 13.55
C GLU A 90 -14.48 -20.47 14.65
N GLU A 91 -14.12 -20.24 15.91
CA GLU A 91 -14.71 -20.96 17.05
C GLU A 91 -16.22 -20.68 17.18
N LYS A 92 -16.64 -19.42 17.05
CA LYS A 92 -18.07 -19.05 17.09
C LYS A 92 -18.85 -19.81 16.02
N GLN A 93 -18.37 -19.79 14.77
CA GLN A 93 -19.02 -20.51 13.67
C GLN A 93 -19.08 -22.02 13.93
N LYS A 94 -17.97 -22.63 14.38
CA LYS A 94 -17.91 -24.08 14.64
C LYS A 94 -18.88 -24.50 15.73
N VAL A 95 -18.88 -23.80 16.87
CA VAL A 95 -19.74 -24.13 18.02
C VAL A 95 -21.21 -23.92 17.65
N SER A 96 -21.55 -22.78 17.06
CA SER A 96 -22.92 -22.47 16.63
C SER A 96 -23.41 -23.44 15.56
N LYS A 97 -22.58 -23.87 14.60
CA LYS A 97 -22.95 -24.86 13.58
C LYS A 97 -23.29 -26.22 14.18
N VAL A 98 -22.44 -26.75 15.05
CA VAL A 98 -22.68 -28.05 15.72
C VAL A 98 -23.97 -27.99 16.56
N TYR A 99 -24.22 -26.87 17.23
CA TYR A 99 -25.43 -26.68 18.02
C TYR A 99 -26.69 -26.54 17.15
N ALA A 100 -26.59 -25.76 16.07
CA ALA A 100 -27.63 -25.55 15.08
C ALA A 100 -28.06 -26.87 14.44
N GLU A 101 -27.11 -27.72 14.02
CA GLU A 101 -27.39 -29.05 13.48
C GLU A 101 -28.07 -29.97 14.50
N ARG A 102 -27.62 -29.95 15.76
CA ARG A 102 -28.19 -30.78 16.83
C ARG A 102 -29.65 -30.45 17.14
N TYR A 103 -30.01 -29.17 17.14
CA TYR A 103 -31.34 -28.71 17.54
C TYR A 103 -32.22 -28.25 16.35
N GLY A 104 -31.74 -28.42 15.11
CA GLY A 104 -32.49 -28.04 13.91
C GLY A 104 -32.68 -26.53 13.74
N ILE A 105 -31.78 -25.71 14.28
CA ILE A 105 -31.84 -24.24 14.20
C ILE A 105 -31.01 -23.77 13.01
N LYS A 106 -31.41 -22.67 12.38
CA LYS A 106 -30.65 -22.03 11.31
C LYS A 106 -30.41 -20.55 11.65
N PRO A 107 -29.21 -20.16 12.12
CA PRO A 107 -28.84 -18.76 12.27
C PRO A 107 -28.91 -18.06 10.92
N GLN A 108 -29.54 -16.88 10.86
CA GLN A 108 -29.78 -16.16 9.60
C GLN A 108 -28.64 -15.21 9.24
N ASN A 109 -27.87 -14.74 10.22
CA ASN A 109 -26.78 -13.80 10.02
C ASN A 109 -25.64 -14.03 11.03
N ALA A 110 -24.52 -13.31 10.81
CA ALA A 110 -23.34 -13.42 11.67
C ALA A 110 -23.61 -13.00 13.12
N HIS A 111 -24.48 -12.02 13.36
CA HIS A 111 -24.83 -11.56 14.70
C HIS A 111 -25.55 -12.64 15.51
N GLU A 112 -26.48 -13.38 14.89
CA GLU A 112 -27.13 -14.53 15.52
C GLU A 112 -26.15 -15.66 15.83
N VAL A 113 -25.16 -15.89 14.96
CA VAL A 113 -24.08 -16.86 15.21
C VAL A 113 -23.29 -16.46 16.45
N ASP A 114 -22.99 -15.18 16.62
CA ASP A 114 -22.20 -14.65 17.73
C ASP A 114 -22.99 -14.68 19.04
N ALA A 115 -24.25 -14.24 19.04
CA ALA A 115 -25.13 -14.34 20.20
C ALA A 115 -25.35 -15.79 20.64
N LEU A 116 -25.53 -16.71 19.69
CA LEU A 116 -25.68 -18.13 19.97
C LEU A 116 -24.40 -18.72 20.55
N ALA A 117 -23.23 -18.37 19.99
CA ALA A 117 -21.93 -18.82 20.50
C ALA A 117 -21.69 -18.35 21.95
N ALA A 118 -22.05 -17.11 22.28
CA ALA A 118 -21.97 -16.58 23.64
C ALA A 118 -22.81 -17.41 24.62
N ALA A 119 -24.07 -17.68 24.28
CA ALA A 119 -24.98 -18.47 25.12
C ALA A 119 -24.49 -19.90 25.31
N ILE A 120 -24.01 -20.54 24.25
CA ILE A 120 -23.47 -21.91 24.29
C ILE A 120 -22.21 -21.98 25.15
N LYS A 121 -21.32 -20.99 25.05
CA LYS A 121 -20.11 -20.94 25.87
C LYS A 121 -20.47 -20.83 27.36
N ALA A 122 -21.43 -19.98 27.70
CA ALA A 122 -21.93 -19.86 29.05
C ALA A 122 -22.54 -21.19 29.55
N TYR A 123 -23.38 -21.84 28.74
CA TYR A 123 -23.92 -23.15 29.06
C TYR A 123 -22.81 -24.17 29.36
N HIS A 124 -21.81 -24.30 28.48
CA HIS A 124 -20.70 -25.24 28.68
C HIS A 124 -19.89 -24.98 29.96
N TYR A 125 -19.75 -23.72 30.36
CA TYR A 125 -19.07 -23.37 31.61
C TYR A 125 -19.84 -23.87 32.85
N TYR A 126 -21.16 -23.73 32.87
CA TYR A 126 -21.99 -24.15 34.01
C TYR A 126 -22.46 -25.61 33.95
N LYS A 127 -22.35 -26.26 32.79
CA LYS A 127 -22.87 -27.61 32.52
C LYS A 127 -22.51 -28.62 33.61
N SER A 128 -21.23 -28.72 33.98
CA SER A 128 -20.78 -29.70 34.97
C SER A 128 -21.41 -29.49 36.35
N LYS A 129 -21.60 -28.23 36.77
CA LYS A 129 -22.26 -27.88 38.04
C LYS A 129 -23.76 -28.18 37.97
N PHE A 130 -24.41 -27.86 36.84
CA PHE A 130 -25.83 -28.13 36.64
C PHE A 130 -26.14 -29.63 36.59
N GLU A 131 -25.28 -30.43 35.96
CA GLU A 131 -25.41 -31.91 35.96
C GLU A 131 -25.27 -32.49 37.38
N GLN A 132 -24.35 -31.96 38.21
CA GLN A 132 -24.24 -32.37 39.62
C GLN A 132 -25.50 -32.03 40.42
N VAL A 133 -26.12 -30.88 40.14
CA VAL A 133 -27.41 -30.51 40.74
C VAL A 133 -28.49 -31.52 40.33
N ASP A 134 -28.58 -31.87 39.03
CA ASP A 134 -29.57 -32.82 38.54
C ASP A 134 -29.39 -34.21 39.14
N ILE A 135 -28.16 -34.70 39.29
CA ILE A 135 -27.87 -35.99 39.93
C ILE A 135 -28.34 -35.97 41.39
N LYS A 136 -28.04 -34.91 42.13
CA LYS A 136 -28.37 -34.80 43.56
C LYS A 136 -29.87 -34.62 43.81
N LEU A 137 -30.59 -34.04 42.86
CA LEU A 137 -32.05 -33.86 42.94
C LEU A 137 -32.85 -35.08 42.45
N ARG A 138 -32.22 -36.08 41.82
CA ARG A 138 -32.87 -37.37 41.49
C ARG A 138 -33.16 -38.23 42.72
N GLU A 139 -32.63 -37.87 43.89
CA GLU A 139 -32.96 -38.57 45.13
C GLU A 139 -34.45 -38.38 45.49
N PRO A 140 -35.19 -39.45 45.84
CA PRO A 140 -36.67 -39.47 45.89
C PRO A 140 -37.32 -38.62 46.99
N ARG A 141 -36.58 -37.72 47.65
CA ARG A 141 -37.05 -36.87 48.77
C ARG A 141 -37.07 -35.37 48.48
N CYS A 142 -36.74 -34.91 47.26
CA CYS A 142 -36.66 -33.49 46.94
C CYS A 142 -37.75 -33.03 45.98
N SER A 143 -38.77 -32.32 46.47
CA SER A 143 -39.79 -31.65 45.65
C SER A 143 -39.38 -30.19 45.36
N ILE A 144 -38.17 -29.99 44.84
CA ILE A 144 -37.62 -28.66 44.51
C ILE A 144 -37.34 -28.62 43.01
N PRO A 145 -37.81 -27.58 42.28
CA PRO A 145 -37.49 -27.41 40.88
C PRO A 145 -35.96 -27.31 40.65
N PRO A 146 -35.38 -28.08 39.72
CA PRO A 146 -33.94 -28.09 39.48
C PRO A 146 -33.42 -26.71 39.03
N ASP A 147 -34.21 -26.00 38.23
CA ASP A 147 -33.88 -24.65 37.73
C ASP A 147 -33.58 -23.65 38.85
N LEU A 148 -34.31 -23.70 39.97
CA LEU A 148 -34.09 -22.79 41.10
C LEU A 148 -32.80 -23.10 41.85
N VAL A 149 -32.47 -24.39 41.99
CA VAL A 149 -31.20 -24.80 42.59
C VAL A 149 -30.05 -24.40 41.67
N LYS A 150 -30.19 -24.59 40.35
CA LYS A 150 -29.20 -24.18 39.35
C LYS A 150 -28.97 -22.66 39.36
N ASP A 151 -30.02 -21.84 39.49
CA ASP A 151 -29.91 -20.37 39.65
C ASP A 151 -29.05 -19.98 40.87
N LEU A 152 -29.32 -20.57 42.04
CA LEU A 152 -28.53 -20.32 43.25
C LEU A 152 -27.08 -20.82 43.11
N VAL A 153 -26.87 -21.97 42.50
CA VAL A 153 -25.52 -22.52 42.28
C VAL A 153 -24.72 -21.65 41.30
N ALA A 154 -25.38 -21.11 40.26
CA ALA A 154 -24.76 -20.15 39.36
C ALA A 154 -24.31 -18.89 40.14
N ARG A 155 -25.10 -18.42 41.11
CA ARG A 155 -24.79 -17.28 41.99
C ARG A 155 -23.72 -17.55 43.05
N GLY A 156 -23.10 -18.74 43.05
CA GLY A 156 -21.97 -19.08 43.92
C GLY A 156 -22.34 -19.83 45.21
N TYR A 157 -23.61 -20.21 45.40
CA TYR A 157 -23.99 -21.05 46.53
C TYR A 157 -23.55 -22.50 46.32
N SER A 158 -23.19 -23.19 47.40
CA SER A 158 -22.98 -24.65 47.34
C SER A 158 -24.32 -25.36 47.10
N ILE A 159 -24.28 -26.52 46.43
CA ILE A 159 -25.51 -27.29 46.13
C ILE A 159 -26.29 -27.60 47.41
N ALA A 160 -25.59 -27.95 48.50
CA ALA A 160 -26.22 -28.22 49.79
C ALA A 160 -26.91 -26.98 50.39
N ASN A 161 -26.27 -25.82 50.32
CA ASN A 161 -26.86 -24.57 50.82
C ASN A 161 -28.04 -24.12 49.97
N ALA A 162 -27.95 -24.25 48.65
CA ALA A 162 -29.03 -23.91 47.73
C ALA A 162 -30.29 -24.74 48.01
N ILE A 163 -30.13 -26.06 48.22
CA ILE A 163 -31.24 -26.95 48.61
C ILE A 163 -31.83 -26.53 49.96
N LYS A 164 -30.99 -26.26 50.96
CA LYS A 164 -31.43 -25.85 52.30
C LYS A 164 -32.26 -24.56 52.27
N ILE A 165 -31.79 -23.52 51.57
CA ILE A 165 -32.49 -22.24 51.44
C ILE A 165 -33.88 -22.44 50.82
N LEU A 166 -33.97 -23.27 49.79
CA LEU A 166 -35.25 -23.55 49.11
C LEU A 166 -36.19 -24.41 49.96
N MET A 167 -35.67 -25.36 50.76
CA MET A 167 -36.47 -26.11 51.73
C MET A 167 -37.02 -25.23 52.86
N GLU A 168 -36.22 -24.31 53.39
CA GLU A 168 -36.62 -23.37 54.44
C GLU A 168 -37.68 -22.38 53.93
N LYS A 169 -37.54 -21.90 52.69
CA LYS A 169 -38.55 -21.04 52.04
C LYS A 169 -39.91 -21.75 51.85
N ASN A 170 -39.89 -23.07 51.64
CA ASN A 170 -41.11 -23.89 51.52
C ASN A 170 -41.80 -24.22 52.86
N THR A 171 -41.09 -24.10 53.99
CA THR A 171 -41.65 -24.43 55.32
C THR A 171 -42.28 -23.23 56.03
N GLY A 172 -42.44 -22.08 55.35
CA GLY A 172 -43.28 -20.98 55.81
C GLY A 172 -42.89 -20.36 57.14
N ARG A 173 -41.61 -20.43 57.53
CA ARG A 173 -41.11 -19.71 58.72
C ARG A 173 -40.63 -18.32 58.32
N GLU A 174 -41.59 -17.44 58.08
CA GLU A 174 -41.39 -16.03 58.42
C GLU A 174 -41.26 -15.97 59.94
N GLN A 175 -40.08 -15.61 60.45
CA GLN A 175 -39.89 -15.39 61.88
C GLN A 175 -40.65 -14.12 62.29
N SER A 176 -41.90 -14.29 62.74
CA SER A 176 -42.58 -13.31 63.58
C SER A 176 -41.94 -13.33 64.98
N VAL A 177 -41.35 -12.21 65.35
CA VAL A 177 -40.72 -12.00 66.65
C VAL A 177 -41.79 -11.59 67.65
N VAL A 178 -42.21 -12.50 68.52
CA VAL A 178 -42.76 -12.14 69.84
C VAL A 178 -42.30 -13.19 70.84
N GLU A 179 -41.46 -12.80 71.80
CA GLU A 179 -41.50 -13.34 73.16
C GLU A 179 -40.81 -12.36 74.13
N LYS A 180 -41.60 -11.80 75.03
CA LYS A 180 -41.14 -11.02 76.19
C LYS A 180 -40.93 -11.98 77.37
N ALA A 181 -39.94 -11.64 78.19
CA ALA A 181 -39.80 -11.95 79.62
C ALA A 181 -39.12 -13.26 80.07
N VAL A 182 -37.99 -13.63 79.45
CA VAL A 182 -36.88 -14.36 80.14
C VAL A 182 -35.52 -13.65 79.91
N GLY A 183 -35.58 -12.32 79.73
CA GLY A 183 -34.68 -11.58 78.84
C GLY A 183 -33.46 -10.88 79.44
N GLU A 184 -33.00 -11.17 80.65
CA GLU A 184 -31.80 -10.49 81.18
C GLU A 184 -30.56 -11.40 81.27
N GLU A 185 -30.68 -12.61 81.82
CA GLU A 185 -29.55 -13.54 81.93
C GLU A 185 -29.12 -14.07 80.56
N ARG A 186 -30.07 -14.57 79.77
CA ARG A 186 -29.84 -15.02 78.38
C ARG A 186 -29.40 -13.88 77.47
N LEU A 187 -29.88 -12.66 77.72
CA LEU A 187 -29.49 -11.49 76.92
C LEU A 187 -28.06 -11.06 77.24
N LYS A 188 -27.62 -11.09 78.50
CA LYS A 188 -26.21 -10.85 78.87
C LYS A 188 -25.27 -11.89 78.25
N GLU A 189 -25.66 -13.17 78.25
CA GLU A 189 -24.86 -14.23 77.63
C GLU A 189 -24.83 -14.13 76.09
N THR A 190 -25.95 -13.74 75.48
CA THR A 190 -26.06 -13.47 74.04
C THR A 190 -25.24 -12.23 73.66
N ILE A 191 -25.27 -11.18 74.47
CA ILE A 191 -24.45 -9.96 74.30
C ILE A 191 -22.96 -10.31 74.39
N ARG A 192 -22.53 -11.14 75.35
CA ARG A 192 -21.13 -11.59 75.43
C ARG A 192 -20.70 -12.36 74.18
N ARG A 193 -21.50 -13.33 73.72
CA ARG A 193 -21.23 -14.07 72.47
C ARG A 193 -21.21 -13.17 71.24
N LEU A 194 -22.09 -12.17 71.19
CA LEU A 194 -22.14 -11.19 70.09
C LEU A 194 -20.90 -10.29 70.11
N VAL A 195 -20.44 -9.86 71.28
CA VAL A 195 -19.21 -9.07 71.44
C VAL A 195 -17.98 -9.87 71.04
N GLU A 196 -17.88 -11.14 71.45
CA GLU A 196 -16.79 -12.03 71.00
C GLU A 196 -16.81 -12.24 69.49
N LYS A 197 -17.98 -12.52 68.89
CA LYS A 197 -18.12 -12.61 67.43
C LYS A 197 -17.74 -11.30 66.73
N LEU A 198 -18.14 -10.16 67.29
CA LEU A 198 -17.83 -8.86 66.72
C LEU A 198 -16.32 -8.56 66.78
N MET A 199 -15.63 -8.97 67.86
CA MET A 199 -14.18 -8.88 67.95
C MET A 199 -13.50 -9.75 66.89
N LEU A 200 -13.93 -11.00 66.75
CA LEU A 200 -13.37 -11.95 65.79
C LEU A 200 -13.59 -11.49 64.33
N GLU A 201 -14.78 -10.96 64.02
CA GLU A 201 -15.07 -10.39 62.70
C GLU A 201 -14.30 -9.09 62.45
N ARG A 202 -14.05 -8.25 63.46
CA ARG A 202 -13.20 -7.06 63.32
C ARG A 202 -11.75 -7.43 63.03
N GLU A 203 -11.23 -8.44 63.72
CA GLU A 203 -9.87 -8.94 63.49
C GLU A 203 -9.73 -9.56 62.10
N ARG A 204 -10.72 -10.37 61.68
CA ARG A 204 -10.82 -10.88 60.32
C ARG A 204 -10.89 -9.76 59.28
N ASN A 205 -11.68 -8.71 59.53
CA ASN A 205 -11.75 -7.55 58.63
C ASN A 205 -10.40 -6.84 58.52
N ARG A 206 -9.65 -6.75 59.62
CA ARG A 206 -8.31 -6.16 59.62
C ARG A 206 -7.35 -6.98 58.77
N LEU A 207 -7.27 -8.29 58.98
CA LEU A 207 -6.43 -9.20 58.18
C LEU A 207 -6.80 -9.14 56.69
N LEU A 208 -8.10 -9.14 56.36
CA LEU A 208 -8.57 -9.02 54.98
C LEU A 208 -8.22 -7.65 54.35
N ARG A 209 -8.18 -6.58 55.13
CA ARG A 209 -7.74 -5.26 54.64
C ARG A 209 -6.24 -5.23 54.39
N ASP A 210 -5.45 -5.82 55.28
CA ASP A 210 -4.00 -5.88 55.13
C ASP A 210 -3.62 -6.78 53.94
N ALA A 211 -4.27 -7.94 53.78
CA ALA A 211 -4.11 -8.78 52.59
C ALA A 211 -4.53 -8.07 51.29
N ASN A 212 -5.63 -7.30 51.30
CA ASN A 212 -6.02 -6.50 50.14
C ASN A 212 -4.97 -5.43 49.80
N ARG A 213 -4.37 -4.79 50.81
CA ARG A 213 -3.28 -3.83 50.57
C ARG A 213 -2.07 -4.49 49.93
N GLU A 214 -1.67 -5.66 50.44
CA GLU A 214 -0.56 -6.43 49.88
C GLU A 214 -0.83 -6.89 48.45
N LEU A 215 -2.03 -7.40 48.17
CA LEU A 215 -2.45 -7.78 46.84
C LEU A 215 -2.48 -6.58 45.89
N ASN A 216 -2.96 -5.42 46.34
CA ASN A 216 -2.96 -4.20 45.53
C ASN A 216 -1.54 -3.72 45.20
N MET A 217 -0.61 -3.74 46.16
CA MET A 217 0.80 -3.43 45.91
C MET A 217 1.39 -4.40 44.88
N ARG A 218 1.06 -5.69 44.98
CA ARG A 218 1.54 -6.69 44.02
C ARG A 218 0.95 -6.49 42.62
N ILE A 219 -0.30 -6.06 42.52
CA ILE A 219 -0.92 -5.68 41.25
C ILE A 219 -0.16 -4.50 40.64
N GLU A 220 0.12 -3.45 41.41
CA GLU A 220 0.86 -2.27 40.93
C GLU A 220 2.27 -2.63 40.43
N GLU A 221 2.98 -3.51 41.15
CA GLU A 221 4.29 -4.03 40.73
C GLU A 221 4.20 -4.81 39.41
N LEU A 222 3.27 -5.76 39.30
CA LEU A 222 3.08 -6.56 38.10
C LEU A 222 2.65 -5.70 36.91
N GLU A 223 1.81 -4.69 37.13
CA GLU A 223 1.43 -3.75 36.10
C GLU A 223 2.61 -2.90 35.63
N ALA A 224 3.50 -2.47 36.55
CA ALA A 224 4.73 -1.77 36.20
C ALA A 224 5.67 -2.67 35.38
N GLU A 225 5.80 -3.93 35.77
CA GLU A 225 6.59 -4.92 35.04
C GLU A 225 6.02 -5.14 33.63
N ILE A 226 4.70 -5.34 33.50
CA ILE A 226 4.02 -5.46 32.20
C ILE A 226 4.27 -4.21 31.33
N ARG A 227 4.20 -3.01 31.89
CA ARG A 227 4.50 -1.77 31.15
C ARG A 227 5.93 -1.75 30.65
N SER A 228 6.90 -2.14 31.50
CA SER A 228 8.31 -2.20 31.10
C SER A 228 8.57 -3.25 30.02
N LEU A 229 8.00 -4.45 30.15
CA LEU A 229 8.11 -5.53 29.18
C LEU A 229 7.49 -5.13 27.84
N LYS A 230 6.30 -4.53 27.84
CA LYS A 230 5.67 -4.01 26.61
C LYS A 230 6.56 -2.98 25.91
N SER A 231 7.13 -2.03 26.66
CA SER A 231 8.06 -1.04 26.09
C SER A 231 9.31 -1.69 25.49
N THR A 232 9.89 -2.69 26.16
CA THR A 232 11.04 -3.42 25.60
C THR A 232 10.68 -4.20 24.34
N LEU A 233 9.50 -4.80 24.29
CA LEU A 233 9.00 -5.56 23.15
C LEU A 233 8.75 -4.64 21.95
N GLU A 234 8.14 -3.47 22.17
CA GLU A 234 7.99 -2.44 21.13
C GLU A 234 9.33 -1.96 20.58
N ARG A 235 10.34 -1.77 21.45
CA ARG A 235 11.68 -1.37 21.02
C ARG A 235 12.33 -2.44 20.13
N ILE A 236 12.28 -3.71 20.55
CA ILE A 236 12.81 -4.83 19.76
C ILE A 236 12.09 -4.93 18.41
N HIS A 237 10.76 -4.87 18.41
CA HIS A 237 9.97 -4.97 17.19
C HIS A 237 10.27 -3.81 16.22
N ASN A 238 10.46 -2.59 16.74
CA ASN A 238 10.85 -1.43 15.95
C ASN A 238 12.25 -1.57 15.35
N GLU A 239 13.21 -2.11 16.11
CA GLU A 239 14.57 -2.40 15.63
C GLU A 239 14.57 -3.47 14.54
N GLU A 240 13.81 -4.56 14.72
CA GLU A 240 13.65 -5.62 13.71
C GLU A 240 12.99 -5.07 12.44
N ALA A 241 11.91 -4.31 12.58
CA ALA A 241 11.26 -3.67 11.44
C ALA A 241 12.21 -2.70 10.70
N ALA A 242 13.05 -1.96 11.44
CA ALA A 242 14.07 -1.10 10.84
C ALA A 242 15.15 -1.90 10.09
N LYS A 243 15.60 -3.03 10.64
CA LYS A 243 16.55 -3.94 9.97
C LYS A 243 15.96 -4.52 8.69
N ILE A 244 14.71 -4.99 8.72
CA ILE A 244 14.02 -5.51 7.53
C ILE A 244 13.88 -4.43 6.45
N ARG A 245 13.52 -3.19 6.83
CA ARG A 245 13.46 -2.07 5.89
C ARG A 245 14.82 -1.80 5.23
N ARG A 246 15.89 -1.75 6.01
CA ARG A 246 17.26 -1.57 5.50
C ARG A 246 17.68 -2.71 4.57
N GLU A 247 17.38 -3.96 4.92
CA GLU A 247 17.72 -5.10 4.06
C GLU A 247 16.98 -5.03 2.72
N ARG A 248 15.69 -4.70 2.73
CA ARG A 248 14.92 -4.53 1.48
C ARG A 248 15.47 -3.41 0.60
N GLU A 249 15.86 -2.29 1.22
CA GLU A 249 16.48 -1.18 0.50
C GLU A 249 17.85 -1.57 -0.07
N TYR A 250 18.66 -2.29 0.70
CA TYR A 250 19.93 -2.84 0.25
C TYR A 250 19.77 -3.77 -0.96
N GLN A 251 18.81 -4.70 -0.91
CA GLN A 251 18.51 -5.59 -2.04
C GLN A 251 18.04 -4.82 -3.29
N ARG A 252 17.23 -3.77 -3.11
CA ARG A 252 16.81 -2.90 -4.22
C ARG A 252 18.02 -2.19 -4.85
N LEU A 253 18.89 -1.62 -4.02
CA LEU A 253 20.10 -0.94 -4.48
C LEU A 253 21.05 -1.92 -5.20
N LEU A 254 21.18 -3.16 -4.73
CA LEU A 254 21.97 -4.18 -5.40
C LEU A 254 21.44 -4.50 -6.80
N GLU A 255 20.12 -4.63 -6.94
CA GLU A 255 19.52 -4.89 -8.26
C GLU A 255 19.67 -3.68 -9.19
N GLU A 256 19.52 -2.47 -8.67
CA GLU A 256 19.78 -1.24 -9.44
C GLU A 256 21.23 -1.17 -9.92
N ILE A 257 22.21 -1.48 -9.05
CA ILE A 257 23.62 -1.58 -9.41
C ILE A 257 23.83 -2.62 -10.52
N ARG A 258 23.18 -3.79 -10.43
CA ARG A 258 23.28 -4.83 -11.46
C ARG A 258 22.75 -4.33 -12.80
N VAL A 259 21.58 -3.71 -12.82
CA VAL A 259 20.98 -3.15 -14.05
C VAL A 259 21.86 -2.06 -14.64
N LEU A 260 22.35 -1.14 -13.82
CA LEU A 260 23.25 -0.07 -14.26
C LEU A 260 24.56 -0.63 -14.83
N ARG A 261 25.16 -1.65 -14.20
CA ARG A 261 26.35 -2.32 -14.72
C ARG A 261 26.08 -2.97 -16.08
N SER A 262 24.94 -3.61 -16.26
CA SER A 262 24.55 -4.19 -17.56
C SER A 262 24.40 -3.12 -18.64
N LYS A 263 23.80 -1.98 -18.31
CA LYS A 263 23.66 -0.84 -19.24
C LYS A 263 25.02 -0.24 -19.61
N ILE A 264 25.92 -0.10 -18.66
CA ILE A 264 27.28 0.37 -18.92
C ILE A 264 27.99 -0.58 -19.88
N ALA A 265 27.94 -1.89 -19.64
CA ALA A 265 28.56 -2.89 -20.52
C ALA A 265 27.98 -2.87 -21.94
N GLU A 266 26.65 -2.69 -22.07
CA GLU A 266 25.99 -2.56 -23.37
C GLU A 266 26.43 -1.28 -24.11
N GLN A 267 26.50 -0.15 -23.41
CA GLN A 267 26.97 1.11 -23.98
C GLN A 267 28.45 1.04 -24.38
N GLU A 268 29.29 0.40 -23.58
CA GLU A 268 30.70 0.16 -23.91
C GLU A 268 30.85 -0.68 -25.18
N ALA A 269 30.05 -1.75 -25.31
CA ALA A 269 30.02 -2.56 -26.53
C ALA A 269 29.56 -1.76 -27.76
N GLN A 270 28.55 -0.90 -27.62
CA GLN A 270 28.11 -0.01 -28.69
C GLN A 270 29.21 0.97 -29.10
N ILE A 271 29.86 1.63 -28.14
CA ILE A 271 30.98 2.55 -28.40
C ILE A 271 32.07 1.83 -29.19
N GLU A 272 32.41 0.60 -28.81
CA GLU A 272 33.45 -0.16 -29.49
C GLU A 272 33.06 -0.51 -30.94
N SER A 273 31.81 -0.90 -31.18
CA SER A 273 31.30 -1.13 -32.54
C SER A 273 31.34 0.15 -33.40
N TYR A 274 30.97 1.30 -32.85
CA TYR A 274 31.07 2.58 -33.56
C TYR A 274 32.51 2.97 -33.87
N ARG A 275 33.44 2.73 -32.94
CA ARG A 275 34.87 2.97 -33.16
C ARG A 275 35.40 2.11 -34.31
N GLN A 276 35.02 0.84 -34.36
CA GLN A 276 35.41 -0.05 -35.46
C GLN A 276 34.89 0.46 -36.80
N ILE A 277 33.61 0.83 -36.88
CA ILE A 277 32.99 1.39 -38.09
C ILE A 277 33.73 2.67 -38.53
N LEU A 278 33.98 3.59 -37.61
CA LEU A 278 34.71 4.83 -37.91
C LEU A 278 36.12 4.56 -38.41
N GLY A 279 36.83 3.59 -37.81
CA GLY A 279 38.16 3.18 -38.27
C GLY A 279 38.14 2.65 -39.70
N HIS A 280 37.15 1.82 -40.05
CA HIS A 280 36.97 1.32 -41.42
C HIS A 280 36.73 2.47 -42.42
N LEU A 281 35.84 3.41 -42.08
CA LEU A 281 35.52 4.55 -42.95
C LEU A 281 36.74 5.47 -43.16
N GLN A 282 37.52 5.73 -42.12
CA GLN A 282 38.75 6.53 -42.23
C GLN A 282 39.74 5.87 -43.19
N HIS A 283 39.95 4.56 -43.07
CA HIS A 283 40.89 3.82 -43.91
C HIS A 283 40.47 3.81 -45.40
N LEU A 284 39.16 3.74 -45.67
CA LEU A 284 38.61 3.84 -47.03
C LEU A 284 38.81 5.24 -47.61
N GLY A 285 38.56 6.29 -46.81
CA GLY A 285 38.82 7.67 -47.20
C GLY A 285 40.28 7.88 -47.62
N GLU A 286 41.24 7.42 -46.82
CA GLU A 286 42.67 7.48 -47.15
C GLU A 286 43.02 6.70 -48.43
N THR A 287 42.43 5.52 -48.62
CA THR A 287 42.66 4.68 -49.80
C THR A 287 42.14 5.36 -51.08
N ASN A 288 40.99 6.02 -51.01
CA ASN A 288 40.42 6.75 -52.14
C ASN A 288 41.27 7.98 -52.52
N VAL A 289 41.82 8.69 -51.53
CA VAL A 289 42.79 9.77 -51.79
C VAL A 289 44.05 9.23 -52.48
N LYS A 290 44.58 8.07 -52.05
CA LYS A 290 45.73 7.41 -52.70
C LYS A 290 45.46 6.98 -54.15
N ARG A 291 44.20 6.72 -54.51
CA ARG A 291 43.76 6.39 -55.88
C ARG A 291 43.57 7.63 -56.77
N GLY A 292 43.93 8.82 -56.29
CA GLY A 292 43.81 10.07 -57.06
C GLY A 292 42.37 10.61 -57.16
N LEU A 293 41.47 10.16 -56.28
CA LEU A 293 40.11 10.69 -56.16
C LEU A 293 40.04 11.71 -55.03
N ILE A 294 39.43 12.87 -55.28
CA ILE A 294 39.17 13.90 -54.27
C ILE A 294 37.70 13.85 -53.86
N LEU A 295 37.47 13.88 -52.55
CA LEU A 295 36.13 14.03 -51.97
C LEU A 295 35.57 15.42 -52.30
N LEU A 296 34.40 15.45 -52.93
CA LEU A 296 33.60 16.64 -53.10
C LEU A 296 32.64 16.76 -51.92
N LYS A 297 32.58 17.91 -51.26
CA LYS A 297 31.71 18.11 -50.10
C LYS A 297 30.26 18.34 -50.59
N PRO A 298 29.31 17.42 -50.34
CA PRO A 298 27.97 17.55 -50.90
C PRO A 298 27.16 18.62 -50.17
N VAL A 299 26.46 19.44 -50.95
CA VAL A 299 25.47 20.41 -50.49
C VAL A 299 24.17 20.07 -51.21
N GLU A 300 23.19 19.58 -50.44
CA GLU A 300 21.89 19.14 -50.97
C GLU A 300 21.13 20.28 -51.64
N SER A 301 20.99 21.42 -50.95
CA SER A 301 20.29 22.60 -51.42
C SER A 301 21.14 23.84 -51.23
N PHE A 302 21.21 24.70 -52.25
CA PHE A 302 21.93 25.97 -52.20
C PHE A 302 21.15 27.06 -51.44
N THR A 303 20.57 26.72 -50.29
CA THR A 303 19.88 27.66 -49.38
C THR A 303 20.72 27.89 -48.13
N LYS A 304 20.36 28.89 -47.31
CA LYS A 304 21.09 29.16 -46.06
C LYS A 304 21.05 27.95 -45.11
N GLU A 305 19.88 27.32 -44.96
CA GLU A 305 19.69 26.13 -44.13
C GLU A 305 20.43 24.92 -44.70
N GLY A 306 20.44 24.77 -46.04
CA GLY A 306 21.17 23.70 -46.72
C GLY A 306 22.68 23.80 -46.50
N LEU A 307 23.23 25.02 -46.60
CA LEU A 307 24.63 25.29 -46.30
C LEU A 307 24.95 25.05 -44.83
N GLU A 308 24.14 25.54 -43.89
CA GLU A 308 24.35 25.32 -42.45
C GLU A 308 24.36 23.83 -42.09
N ARG A 309 23.46 23.02 -42.69
CA ARG A 309 23.46 21.56 -42.53
C ARG A 309 24.74 20.94 -43.08
N ALA A 310 25.14 21.31 -44.29
CA ALA A 310 26.36 20.80 -44.91
C ALA A 310 27.62 21.17 -44.11
N PHE A 311 27.66 22.36 -43.51
CA PHE A 311 28.76 22.80 -42.68
C PHE A 311 28.91 22.00 -41.39
N LYS A 312 27.79 21.64 -40.74
CA LYS A 312 27.81 20.80 -39.54
C LYS A 312 28.17 19.34 -39.83
N LEU A 313 27.66 18.80 -40.94
CA LEU A 313 27.81 17.39 -41.27
C LEU A 313 29.16 17.05 -41.92
N TYR A 314 29.68 17.94 -42.78
CA TYR A 314 30.83 17.63 -43.62
C TYR A 314 32.09 18.47 -43.32
N ASP A 315 32.05 19.37 -42.34
CA ASP A 315 33.16 20.21 -41.87
C ASP A 315 33.97 20.83 -43.04
N ILE A 316 33.32 21.72 -43.81
CA ILE A 316 33.89 22.34 -45.01
C ILE A 316 34.98 23.34 -44.60
N LYS A 317 36.23 23.07 -45.03
CA LYS A 317 37.42 23.86 -44.71
C LYS A 317 37.93 24.65 -45.92
N VAL A 318 38.89 25.53 -45.64
CA VAL A 318 39.61 26.30 -46.67
C VAL A 318 40.28 25.35 -47.65
N GLY A 319 40.03 25.54 -48.94
CA GLY A 319 40.61 24.76 -50.02
C GLY A 319 39.80 23.52 -50.45
N ASP A 320 38.65 23.25 -49.83
CA ASP A 320 37.73 22.19 -50.22
C ASP A 320 36.97 22.52 -51.51
N ILE A 321 36.54 21.47 -52.23
CA ILE A 321 35.68 21.59 -53.41
C ILE A 321 34.28 21.16 -53.01
N VAL A 322 33.30 22.01 -53.29
CA VAL A 322 31.91 21.79 -52.91
C VAL A 322 31.12 21.29 -54.11
N PHE A 323 30.27 20.29 -53.92
CA PHE A 323 29.33 19.79 -54.93
C PHE A 323 27.90 20.14 -54.55
N ILE A 324 27.28 21.03 -55.32
CA ILE A 324 25.92 21.53 -55.10
C ILE A 324 24.96 20.70 -55.96
N LEU A 325 24.10 19.92 -55.30
CA LEU A 325 23.13 19.05 -55.95
C LEU A 325 21.94 19.84 -56.52
N ASP A 326 21.39 20.77 -55.73
CA ASP A 326 20.35 21.69 -56.17
C ASP A 326 20.79 23.15 -56.00
N PRO A 327 21.16 23.85 -57.08
CA PRO A 327 21.51 25.27 -57.03
C PRO A 327 20.31 26.21 -56.89
N SER A 328 19.09 25.68 -56.96
CA SER A 328 17.86 26.47 -56.89
C SER A 328 17.64 26.99 -55.47
N GLY A 329 17.46 28.31 -55.31
CA GLY A 329 17.15 28.93 -54.01
C GLY A 329 18.29 29.71 -53.36
N GLY A 330 19.49 29.73 -53.95
CA GLY A 330 20.60 30.55 -53.47
C GLY A 330 20.89 31.77 -54.35
N GLY A 331 21.19 32.89 -53.70
CA GLY A 331 21.61 34.15 -54.32
C GLY A 331 22.99 34.60 -53.86
N ALA A 332 23.23 35.91 -53.92
CA ALA A 332 24.51 36.51 -53.56
C ALA A 332 24.95 36.23 -52.11
N THR A 333 24.02 36.15 -51.15
CA THR A 333 24.33 35.93 -49.72
C THR A 333 24.84 34.51 -49.43
N THR A 334 24.22 33.49 -50.02
CA THR A 334 24.65 32.08 -49.94
C THR A 334 25.99 31.87 -50.64
N ALA A 335 26.24 32.55 -51.77
CA ALA A 335 27.53 32.53 -52.44
C ALA A 335 28.64 33.15 -51.56
N LYS A 336 28.38 34.32 -50.96
CA LYS A 336 29.32 34.97 -50.01
C LYS A 336 29.66 34.07 -48.83
N SER A 337 28.69 33.33 -48.28
CA SER A 337 28.94 32.39 -47.18
C SER A 337 29.91 31.27 -47.54
N LEU A 338 29.83 30.74 -48.77
CA LEU A 338 30.78 29.73 -49.25
C LEU A 338 32.16 30.33 -49.56
N VAL A 339 32.21 31.51 -50.17
CA VAL A 339 33.46 32.24 -50.44
C VAL A 339 34.18 32.59 -49.15
N ALA A 340 33.47 33.09 -48.13
CA ALA A 340 34.05 33.46 -46.83
C ALA A 340 34.72 32.29 -46.11
N ARG A 341 34.30 31.04 -46.42
CA ARG A 341 34.93 29.81 -45.93
C ARG A 341 36.18 29.39 -46.72
N GLY A 342 36.47 30.07 -47.83
CA GLY A 342 37.67 29.85 -48.64
C GLY A 342 37.63 28.59 -49.50
N ILE A 343 36.48 28.28 -50.12
CA ILE A 343 36.38 27.12 -51.02
C ILE A 343 37.23 27.29 -52.28
N ARG A 344 37.74 26.18 -52.82
CA ARG A 344 38.61 26.19 -54.02
C ARG A 344 37.83 26.22 -55.32
N ALA A 345 36.70 25.52 -55.37
CA ALA A 345 35.82 25.48 -56.53
C ALA A 345 34.42 25.01 -56.11
N ALA A 346 33.41 25.41 -56.89
CA ALA A 346 32.03 24.94 -56.74
C ALA A 346 31.62 24.14 -57.98
N ILE A 347 31.26 22.87 -57.80
CA ILE A 347 30.71 22.02 -58.87
C ILE A 347 29.18 22.02 -58.71
N VAL A 348 28.46 22.31 -59.79
CA VAL A 348 27.01 22.59 -59.72
C VAL A 348 26.24 21.71 -60.68
N ARG A 349 25.22 21.01 -60.18
CA ARG A 349 24.28 20.23 -60.99
C ARG A 349 23.07 21.10 -61.37
N GLY A 350 23.15 21.78 -62.51
CA GLY A 350 22.08 22.64 -63.04
C GLY A 350 22.50 24.09 -63.23
N LYS A 351 21.52 25.00 -63.36
CA LYS A 351 21.75 26.44 -63.56
C LYS A 351 21.64 27.19 -62.23
N MET A 352 22.65 27.99 -61.92
CA MET A 352 22.69 28.86 -60.74
C MET A 352 22.12 30.25 -61.08
N SER A 353 21.64 30.98 -60.07
CA SER A 353 21.24 32.38 -60.20
C SER A 353 22.40 33.26 -60.68
N HIS A 354 22.12 34.22 -61.57
CA HIS A 354 23.11 35.18 -62.08
C HIS A 354 23.81 35.96 -60.96
N GLN A 355 23.06 36.36 -59.93
CA GLN A 355 23.61 37.08 -58.76
C GLN A 355 24.59 36.23 -57.93
N ALA A 356 24.43 34.91 -57.92
CA ALA A 356 25.36 34.02 -57.21
C ALA A 356 26.62 33.76 -58.04
N LEU A 357 26.48 33.65 -59.37
CA LEU A 357 27.61 33.52 -60.30
C LEU A 357 28.54 34.74 -60.23
N GLU A 358 27.98 35.95 -60.26
CA GLU A 358 28.74 37.21 -60.13
C GLU A 358 29.61 37.22 -58.88
N VAL A 359 29.06 36.82 -57.72
CA VAL A 359 29.82 36.77 -56.45
C VAL A 359 30.97 35.77 -56.51
N PHE A 360 30.77 34.60 -57.11
CA PHE A 360 31.86 33.62 -57.28
C PHE A 360 32.91 34.12 -58.27
N GLU A 361 32.50 34.86 -59.31
CA GLU A 361 33.40 35.46 -60.29
C GLU A 361 34.27 36.57 -59.68
N GLU A 362 33.67 37.53 -58.98
CA GLU A 362 34.34 38.60 -58.23
C GLU A 362 35.36 38.04 -57.24
N SER A 363 35.02 36.93 -56.59
CA SER A 363 35.85 36.28 -55.57
C SER A 363 36.85 35.28 -56.13
N SER A 364 37.01 35.21 -57.46
CA SER A 364 37.92 34.30 -58.17
C SER A 364 37.68 32.80 -57.93
N VAL A 365 36.49 32.38 -57.47
CA VAL A 365 36.13 30.97 -57.28
C VAL A 365 35.51 30.41 -58.58
N PRO A 366 36.07 29.37 -59.21
CA PRO A 366 35.51 28.80 -60.43
C PRO A 366 34.26 27.97 -60.14
N VAL A 367 33.19 28.24 -60.90
CA VAL A 367 31.96 27.44 -60.92
C VAL A 367 31.99 26.48 -62.11
N ILE A 368 31.93 25.17 -61.84
CA ILE A 368 32.07 24.11 -62.84
C ILE A 368 30.75 23.34 -62.95
N PRO A 369 30.15 23.23 -64.16
CA PRO A 369 28.98 22.37 -64.35
C PRO A 369 29.32 20.91 -64.06
N ALA A 370 28.44 20.22 -63.33
CA ALA A 370 28.60 18.80 -62.97
C ALA A 370 28.78 17.90 -64.20
N ASP A 371 28.15 18.24 -65.34
CA ASP A 371 28.23 17.47 -66.59
C ASP A 371 29.66 17.41 -67.18
N LYS A 372 30.57 18.27 -66.72
CA LYS A 372 31.97 18.32 -67.17
C LYS A 372 32.93 17.55 -66.26
N VAL A 373 32.44 16.95 -65.18
CA VAL A 373 33.25 16.24 -64.19
C VAL A 373 32.69 14.84 -64.01
N ASN A 374 33.53 13.81 -64.11
CA ASN A 374 33.09 12.46 -63.75
C ASN A 374 33.00 12.30 -62.22
N ILE A 375 31.77 12.35 -61.70
CA ILE A 375 31.48 12.22 -60.27
C ILE A 375 31.05 10.78 -59.96
N VAL A 376 31.80 10.10 -59.10
CA VAL A 376 31.51 8.75 -58.63
C VAL A 376 31.02 8.80 -57.19
N TRP A 377 29.91 8.15 -56.91
CA TRP A 377 29.37 8.04 -55.55
C TRP A 377 29.94 6.79 -54.89
N ILE A 378 30.67 6.97 -53.79
CA ILE A 378 31.25 5.88 -53.00
C ILE A 378 30.72 6.05 -51.57
N GLU A 379 29.98 5.06 -51.10
CA GLU A 379 29.35 5.05 -49.76
C GLU A 379 28.53 6.31 -49.45
N GLY A 380 27.81 6.83 -50.45
CA GLY A 380 26.95 8.00 -50.30
C GLY A 380 27.67 9.35 -50.37
N LEU A 381 28.99 9.37 -50.60
CA LEU A 381 29.78 10.59 -50.78
C LEU A 381 30.24 10.76 -52.24
N PRO A 382 30.23 11.98 -52.81
CA PRO A 382 30.66 12.21 -54.18
C PRO A 382 32.18 12.41 -54.27
N TYR A 383 32.83 11.68 -55.16
CA TYR A 383 34.27 11.77 -55.45
C TYR A 383 34.49 12.15 -56.92
N ALA A 384 35.58 12.86 -57.21
CA ALA A 384 36.01 13.17 -58.59
C ALA A 384 37.52 13.02 -58.78
N GLY A 385 37.96 12.79 -60.02
CA GLY A 385 39.37 12.65 -60.36
C GLY A 385 40.16 13.93 -60.07
N GLN A 386 41.25 13.81 -59.29
CA GLN A 386 42.08 14.96 -58.89
C GLN A 386 42.64 15.73 -60.09
N GLU A 387 43.10 15.03 -61.12
CA GLU A 387 43.70 15.63 -62.31
C GLU A 387 42.67 16.29 -63.23
N GLU A 388 41.46 15.73 -63.29
CA GLU A 388 40.35 16.28 -64.07
C GLU A 388 39.87 17.60 -63.45
N VAL A 389 39.62 17.62 -62.14
CA VAL A 389 39.18 18.83 -61.45
C VAL A 389 40.26 19.92 -61.47
N LYS A 390 41.54 19.57 -61.29
CA LYS A 390 42.64 20.54 -61.40
C LYS A 390 42.74 21.16 -62.80
N ARG A 391 42.54 20.37 -63.86
CA ARG A 391 42.54 20.88 -65.25
C ARG A 391 41.39 21.86 -65.50
N LEU A 392 40.19 21.54 -65.01
CA LEU A 392 39.00 22.38 -65.18
C LEU A 392 39.06 23.69 -64.39
N ILE A 393 39.70 23.68 -63.22
CA ILE A 393 39.99 24.90 -62.45
C ILE A 393 40.95 25.80 -63.25
N LYS A 394 42.07 25.25 -63.73
CA LYS A 394 43.08 26.01 -64.49
C LYS A 394 42.54 26.58 -65.81
N SER A 395 41.75 25.82 -66.56
CA SER A 395 41.23 26.29 -67.86
C SER A 395 40.28 27.48 -67.71
N ARG A 396 39.49 27.53 -66.63
CA ARG A 396 38.64 28.69 -66.33
C ARG A 396 39.43 29.88 -65.80
N GLU A 397 40.49 29.66 -65.03
CA GLU A 397 41.42 30.74 -64.65
C GLU A 397 42.09 31.37 -65.88
N THR A 398 42.46 30.57 -66.90
CA THR A 398 43.06 31.09 -68.14
C THR A 398 42.08 31.84 -69.04
N HIS A 399 40.81 31.40 -69.11
CA HIS A 399 39.77 32.13 -69.84
C HIS A 399 39.48 33.49 -69.18
N LYS A 400 39.47 33.57 -67.84
CA LYS A 400 39.31 34.83 -67.09
C LYS A 400 40.42 35.85 -67.38
N LEU A 401 41.67 35.39 -67.47
CA LEU A 401 42.79 36.28 -67.84
C LEU A 401 42.60 36.84 -69.25
N ALA A 402 42.18 36.01 -70.22
CA ALA A 402 41.94 36.45 -71.59
C ALA A 402 40.80 37.49 -71.72
N ASP A 403 39.70 37.30 -70.99
CA ASP A 403 38.55 38.22 -71.01
C ASP A 403 38.88 39.56 -70.33
N ALA A 404 39.65 39.54 -69.22
CA ALA A 404 40.12 40.74 -68.54
C ALA A 404 41.10 41.56 -69.42
N PHE A 405 42.00 40.88 -70.14
CA PHE A 405 42.88 41.53 -71.13
C PHE A 405 42.07 42.12 -72.31
N GLY A 406 40.99 41.48 -72.73
CA GLY A 406 40.07 41.98 -73.77
C GLY A 406 39.34 43.26 -73.36
N MET A 407 38.81 43.32 -72.14
CA MET A 407 38.16 44.53 -71.60
C MET A 407 39.16 45.68 -71.37
N LEU A 408 40.36 45.39 -70.87
CA LEU A 408 41.42 46.41 -70.75
C LEU A 408 41.79 47.00 -72.12
N LYS A 409 41.84 46.15 -73.16
CA LYS A 409 42.09 46.61 -74.53
C LYS A 409 40.97 47.50 -75.05
N SER A 410 39.69 47.15 -74.79
CA SER A 410 38.56 48.00 -75.23
C SER A 410 38.50 49.33 -74.47
N ILE A 411 38.81 49.35 -73.17
CA ILE A 411 38.86 50.59 -72.37
C ILE A 411 39.99 51.51 -72.85
N ILE A 412 41.16 50.95 -73.19
CA ILE A 412 42.27 51.72 -73.78
C ILE A 412 41.88 52.27 -75.16
N ASP A 413 41.22 51.46 -76.00
CA ASP A 413 40.76 51.88 -77.33
C ASP A 413 39.67 52.97 -77.26
N ASP A 414 38.77 52.92 -76.28
CA ASP A 414 37.76 53.96 -76.06
C ASP A 414 38.37 55.25 -75.47
N HIS A 415 39.35 55.15 -74.58
CA HIS A 415 40.06 56.32 -74.06
C HIS A 415 40.91 57.02 -75.16
N LEU A 416 41.49 56.25 -76.07
CA LEU A 416 42.18 56.78 -77.26
C LEU A 416 41.24 57.50 -78.23
N ARG A 417 39.95 57.09 -78.29
CA ARG A 417 38.92 57.78 -79.10
C ARG A 417 38.46 59.09 -78.48
N ASP A 418 38.38 59.17 -77.15
CA ASP A 418 37.97 60.39 -76.44
C ASP A 418 39.07 61.47 -76.42
N VAL A 419 40.36 61.08 -76.37
CA VAL A 419 41.48 62.03 -76.47
C VAL A 419 41.66 62.58 -77.90
N GLY A 420 41.11 61.91 -78.92
CA GLY A 420 41.13 62.37 -80.32
C GLY A 420 40.04 63.38 -80.70
N LYS A 421 39.16 63.79 -79.77
CA LYS A 421 38.08 64.77 -79.98
C LYS A 421 38.14 65.96 -78.99
N GLY A 422 39.34 66.28 -78.51
CA GLY A 422 39.64 67.49 -77.73
C GLY A 422 40.30 68.57 -78.57
#